data_AF-A0A3A6QBF1-F1
#
_entry.id   AF-A0A3A6QBF1-F1
#
_cell.length_a   1.000
_cell.length_b   1.000
_cell.length_c   1.000
_cell.angle_alpha   90.00
_cell.angle_beta   90.00
_cell.angle_gamma   90.00
#
_symmetry.space_group_name_H-M   'P 1'
#
loop_
_entity.id
_entity.type
_entity.pdbx_description
1 polymer ?
#
loop_
_entity_poly.entity_id
_entity_poly.type
_entity_poly.pdbx_seq_one_letter_code
_entity_poly.pdbx_strand_id
1 'polypeptide(L)'
;ASEQAVIVMDEVYDEVKARFASHKGHVLSKADADKVRKVLLIDGALNAKIVGQPATAIAEMAGVKVPADTKILVGEGLGEVSIDDEFAHEKLSPTLGMFRATSFENAVDQAVKMVEIGGIGHTSGLYTNQDVNADRIRYFGDKMKTARILINIPTTHGGIG
;
A
#
# COMPACT_ATOMS: atom_id res chain seq x y z
N ALA A 1 -8.79 1.91 -10.35
CA ALA A 1 -8.05 1.26 -9.26
C ALA A 1 -6.92 2.19 -8.83
N SER A 2 -6.47 2.16 -7.59
CA SER A 2 -5.21 2.80 -7.19
C SER A 2 -4.57 1.96 -6.10
N GLU A 3 -3.25 2.02 -6.00
CA GLU A 3 -2.49 1.27 -5.02
C GLU A 3 -2.92 1.64 -3.60
N GLN A 4 -3.18 0.63 -2.76
CA GLN A 4 -3.51 0.81 -1.35
C GLN A 4 -2.31 0.55 -0.44
N ALA A 5 -1.43 -0.36 -0.85
CA ALA A 5 -0.19 -0.64 -0.15
C ALA A 5 0.87 -1.19 -1.11
N VAL A 6 2.11 -1.20 -0.64
CA VAL A 6 3.22 -1.94 -1.22
C VAL A 6 3.68 -3.01 -0.23
N ILE A 7 3.87 -4.23 -0.72
CA ILE A 7 4.46 -5.33 0.03
C ILE A 7 5.85 -5.53 -0.59
N VAL A 8 6.88 -5.28 0.20
CA VAL A 8 8.25 -5.12 -0.28
C VAL A 8 9.13 -6.19 0.35
N MET A 9 9.92 -6.87 -0.49
CA MET A 9 10.93 -7.82 -0.04
C MET A 9 11.92 -7.17 0.92
N ASP A 10 12.27 -7.86 1.99
CA ASP A 10 13.18 -7.40 3.03
C ASP A 10 14.49 -6.82 2.47
N GLU A 11 15.08 -7.53 1.50
CA GLU A 11 16.34 -7.19 0.83
C GLU A 11 16.35 -5.80 0.17
N VAL A 12 15.19 -5.26 -0.21
CA VAL A 12 15.06 -3.94 -0.89
C VAL A 12 14.13 -2.98 -0.15
N TYR A 13 13.67 -3.33 1.05
CA TYR A 13 12.68 -2.55 1.79
C TYR A 13 13.16 -1.13 2.09
N ASP A 14 14.39 -1.01 2.60
CA ASP A 14 14.95 0.28 3.00
C ASP A 14 15.28 1.16 1.79
N GLU A 15 15.66 0.56 0.66
CA GLU A 15 15.85 1.27 -0.61
C GLU A 15 14.52 1.84 -1.11
N VAL A 16 13.45 1.04 -1.13
CA VAL A 16 12.12 1.50 -1.54
C VAL A 16 11.61 2.60 -0.61
N LYS A 17 11.78 2.46 0.70
CA LYS A 17 11.46 3.48 1.71
C LYS A 17 12.17 4.80 1.42
N ALA A 18 13.47 4.76 1.12
CA ALA A 18 14.25 5.95 0.77
C ALA A 18 13.78 6.57 -0.55
N ARG A 19 13.40 5.76 -1.54
CA ARG A 19 12.88 6.24 -2.84
C ARG A 19 11.53 6.96 -2.71
N PHE A 20 10.66 6.55 -1.78
CA PHE A 20 9.45 7.32 -1.48
C PHE A 20 9.81 8.71 -0.94
N ALA A 21 10.73 8.78 0.03
CA ALA A 21 11.17 10.06 0.60
C ALA A 21 11.70 11.02 -0.47
N SER A 22 12.47 10.53 -1.45
CA SER A 22 13.00 11.39 -2.53
C SER A 22 11.94 11.90 -3.51
N HIS A 23 10.72 11.34 -3.52
CA HIS A 23 9.62 11.73 -4.39
C HIS A 23 8.45 12.38 -3.64
N LYS A 24 8.73 12.95 -2.45
CA LYS A 24 7.75 13.61 -1.58
C LYS A 24 6.72 12.66 -0.98
N GLY A 25 7.06 11.38 -0.87
CA GLY A 25 6.36 10.43 -0.01
C GLY A 25 6.90 10.54 1.41
N HIS A 26 6.09 11.04 2.33
CA HIS A 26 6.51 11.21 3.72
C HIS A 26 6.31 9.89 4.47
N VAL A 27 7.42 9.21 4.77
CA VAL A 27 7.39 7.98 5.56
C VAL A 27 7.23 8.36 7.03
N LEU A 28 6.11 7.96 7.61
CA LEU A 28 5.70 8.34 8.95
C LEU A 28 6.60 7.67 10.00
N SER A 29 6.89 8.40 11.07
CA SER A 29 7.40 7.77 12.28
C SER A 29 6.37 6.78 12.83
N LYS A 30 6.79 5.80 13.64
CA LYS A 30 5.85 4.85 14.27
C LYS A 30 4.73 5.57 15.03
N ALA A 31 5.08 6.60 15.80
CA ALA A 31 4.12 7.37 16.58
C ALA A 31 3.14 8.17 15.70
N ASP A 32 3.60 8.72 14.57
CA ASP A 32 2.73 9.46 13.66
C ASP A 32 1.88 8.52 12.80
N ALA A 33 2.40 7.36 12.41
CA ALA A 33 1.61 6.31 11.76
C ALA A 33 0.43 5.87 12.64
N ASP A 34 0.64 5.70 13.95
CA ASP A 34 -0.44 5.34 14.88
C ASP A 34 -1.51 6.43 15.04
N LYS A 35 -1.13 7.71 14.91
CA LYS A 35 -2.11 8.80 14.85
C LYS A 35 -2.88 8.79 13.54
N VAL A 36 -2.20 8.54 12.42
CA VAL A 36 -2.82 8.49 11.09
C VAL A 36 -3.78 7.30 10.99
N ARG A 37 -3.41 6.12 11.51
CA ARG A 37 -4.30 4.95 11.61
C ARG A 37 -5.69 5.29 12.18
N LYS A 38 -5.71 6.05 13.28
CA LYS A 38 -6.96 6.48 13.95
C LYS A 38 -7.83 7.43 13.15
N VAL A 39 -7.28 8.09 12.12
CA VAL A 39 -8.07 8.92 11.20
C VAL A 39 -8.42 8.19 9.92
N LEU A 40 -7.74 7.08 9.60
CA LEU A 40 -8.03 6.29 8.41
C LEU A 40 -9.39 5.60 8.55
N LEU A 41 -9.59 4.89 9.67
CA LEU A 41 -10.82 4.20 9.98
C LEU A 41 -11.42 4.74 11.29
N ILE A 42 -12.74 4.85 11.33
CA ILE A 42 -13.52 5.17 12.53
C ILE A 42 -14.47 3.99 12.76
N ASP A 43 -14.40 3.37 13.93
CA ASP A 43 -15.21 2.19 14.29
C ASP A 43 -15.12 1.05 13.26
N GLY A 44 -13.94 0.84 12.67
CA GLY A 44 -13.67 -0.19 11.67
C GLY A 44 -14.14 0.13 10.24
N ALA A 45 -14.72 1.31 10.01
CA ALA A 45 -15.14 1.76 8.69
C ALA A 45 -14.26 2.90 8.16
N LEU A 46 -14.09 2.99 6.85
CA LEU A 46 -13.35 4.09 6.20
C LEU A 46 -13.91 5.45 6.62
N ASN A 47 -13.05 6.33 7.11
CA ASN A 47 -13.43 7.68 7.48
C ASN A 47 -13.71 8.52 6.23
N ALA A 48 -14.98 8.82 5.94
CA ALA A 48 -15.36 9.62 4.77
C ALA A 48 -14.65 10.99 4.68
N LYS A 49 -14.18 11.55 5.81
CA LYS A 49 -13.48 12.84 5.84
C LYS A 49 -12.11 12.81 5.17
N ILE A 50 -11.45 11.65 5.04
CA ILE A 50 -10.14 11.56 4.38
C ILE A 50 -10.24 11.41 2.86
N VAL A 51 -11.42 11.01 2.35
CA VAL A 51 -11.59 10.59 0.96
C VAL A 51 -11.29 11.75 0.02
N GLY A 52 -10.36 11.55 -0.91
CA GLY A 52 -9.94 12.56 -1.88
C GLY A 52 -9.19 13.78 -1.29
N GLN A 53 -8.87 13.77 0.00
CA GLN A 53 -8.14 14.86 0.64
C GLN A 53 -6.64 14.79 0.35
N PRO A 54 -5.92 15.93 0.31
CA PRO A 54 -4.47 15.93 0.16
C PRO A 54 -3.79 15.33 1.40
N ALA A 55 -2.59 14.76 1.21
CA ALA A 55 -1.81 14.13 2.27
C ALA A 55 -1.54 15.07 3.47
N THR A 56 -1.32 16.35 3.20
CA THR A 56 -1.12 17.39 4.22
C THR A 56 -2.35 17.60 5.09
N ALA A 57 -3.56 17.60 4.52
CA ALA A 57 -4.80 17.74 5.27
C ALA A 57 -5.07 16.50 6.14
N ILE A 58 -4.77 15.30 5.64
CA ILE A 58 -4.91 14.07 6.43
C ILE A 58 -3.93 14.05 7.61
N ALA A 59 -2.70 14.48 7.38
CA ALA A 59 -1.72 14.63 8.46
C ALA A 59 -2.19 15.65 9.51
N GLU A 60 -2.76 16.77 9.09
CA GLU A 60 -3.34 17.76 9.99
C GLU A 60 -4.51 17.19 10.81
N MET A 61 -5.43 16.44 10.20
CA MET A 61 -6.52 15.73 10.89
C MET A 61 -5.98 14.78 11.97
N ALA A 62 -4.83 14.14 11.73
CA ALA A 62 -4.16 13.25 12.67
C ALA A 62 -3.29 13.99 13.71
N GLY A 63 -3.14 15.30 13.63
CA GLY A 63 -2.22 16.07 14.49
C GLY A 63 -0.74 15.75 14.21
N VAL A 64 -0.40 15.44 12.97
CA VAL A 64 0.95 15.15 12.47
C VAL A 64 1.42 16.31 11.59
N LYS A 65 2.66 16.76 11.80
CA LYS A 65 3.28 17.80 10.97
C LYS A 65 4.10 17.15 9.87
N VAL A 66 3.79 17.48 8.61
CA VAL A 66 4.54 17.03 7.43
C VAL A 66 4.95 18.23 6.57
N PRO A 67 5.98 18.11 5.71
CA PRO A 67 6.32 19.15 4.75
C PRO A 67 5.12 19.54 3.87
N ALA A 68 4.99 20.83 3.55
CA ALA A 68 3.84 21.36 2.81
C ALA A 68 3.71 20.80 1.38
N ASP A 69 4.80 20.29 0.81
CA ASP A 69 4.83 19.68 -0.52
C ASP A 69 4.70 18.15 -0.50
N THR A 70 4.37 17.56 0.66
CA THR A 70 4.10 16.12 0.80
C THR A 70 2.99 15.68 -0.15
N LYS A 71 3.27 14.69 -0.98
CA LYS A 71 2.33 14.14 -1.97
C LYS A 71 1.55 12.95 -1.43
N ILE A 72 2.23 12.06 -0.68
CA ILE A 72 1.63 10.86 -0.08
C ILE A 72 2.17 10.65 1.33
N LEU A 73 1.35 10.07 2.21
CA LEU A 73 1.79 9.55 3.50
C LEU A 73 2.05 8.05 3.39
N VAL A 74 3.20 7.59 3.86
CA VAL A 74 3.57 6.16 3.84
C VAL A 74 3.64 5.66 5.27
N GLY A 75 2.75 4.74 5.63
CA GLY A 75 2.70 4.09 6.95
C GLY A 75 3.32 2.70 6.89
N GLU A 76 4.38 2.46 7.67
CA GLU A 76 4.93 1.12 7.85
C GLU A 76 3.94 0.26 8.63
N GLY A 77 3.72 -0.96 8.14
CA GLY A 77 2.84 -1.93 8.80
C GLY A 77 3.32 -2.29 10.21
N LEU A 78 2.40 -2.71 11.09
CA LEU A 78 2.73 -3.23 12.42
C LEU A 78 3.47 -4.58 12.37
N GLY A 79 3.45 -5.24 11.22
CA GLY A 79 4.06 -6.52 10.90
C GLY A 79 3.72 -6.89 9.47
N GLU A 80 3.34 -8.14 9.25
CA GLU A 80 2.69 -8.55 8.01
C GLU A 80 1.29 -7.95 7.87
N VAL A 81 0.75 -7.96 6.65
CA VAL A 81 -0.62 -7.50 6.37
C VAL A 81 -1.61 -8.14 7.36
N SER A 82 -2.42 -7.31 8.02
CA SER A 82 -3.51 -7.75 8.90
C SER A 82 -4.72 -6.85 8.75
N ILE A 83 -5.91 -7.42 9.02
CA ILE A 83 -7.16 -6.65 9.08
C ILE A 83 -7.15 -5.63 10.21
N ASP A 84 -6.32 -5.85 11.24
CA ASP A 84 -6.16 -4.94 12.38
C ASP A 84 -5.24 -3.75 12.09
N ASP A 85 -4.58 -3.71 10.93
CA ASP A 85 -3.77 -2.56 10.52
C ASP A 85 -4.54 -1.71 9.52
N GLU A 86 -4.92 -0.50 9.90
CA GLU A 86 -5.70 0.42 9.08
C GLU A 86 -5.01 0.78 7.76
N PHE A 87 -3.67 0.69 7.70
CA PHE A 87 -2.93 0.89 6.45
C PHE A 87 -3.14 -0.26 5.44
N ALA A 88 -3.63 -1.43 5.86
CA ALA A 88 -3.95 -2.56 4.97
C ALA A 88 -5.30 -2.42 4.26
N HIS A 89 -6.17 -1.52 4.72
CA HIS A 89 -7.50 -1.31 4.14
C HIS A 89 -7.49 -0.39 2.92
N GLU A 90 -8.61 -0.33 2.21
CA GLU A 90 -8.84 0.68 1.19
C GLU A 90 -9.03 2.06 1.82
N LYS A 91 -8.29 3.07 1.34
CA LYS A 91 -8.19 4.41 1.96
C LYS A 91 -8.65 5.57 1.08
N LEU A 92 -8.84 5.33 -0.24
CA LEU A 92 -9.35 6.30 -1.23
C LEU A 92 -8.74 7.72 -1.11
N SER A 93 -7.46 7.78 -0.74
CA SER A 93 -6.74 9.00 -0.42
C SER A 93 -5.23 8.78 -0.66
N PRO A 94 -4.39 9.83 -0.68
CA PRO A 94 -2.95 9.74 -0.91
C PRO A 94 -2.22 9.21 0.34
N THR A 95 -2.58 8.00 0.76
CA THR A 95 -2.02 7.26 1.88
C THR A 95 -1.70 5.84 1.44
N LEU A 96 -0.53 5.34 1.81
CA LEU A 96 -0.02 4.04 1.36
C LEU A 96 0.49 3.22 2.54
N GLY A 97 0.04 1.98 2.67
CA GLY A 97 0.67 1.01 3.58
C GLY A 97 1.97 0.46 3.00
N MET A 98 2.97 0.21 3.84
CA MET A 98 4.23 -0.42 3.42
C MET A 98 4.57 -1.60 4.34
N PHE A 99 4.42 -2.81 3.81
CA PHE A 99 4.58 -4.07 4.53
C PHE A 99 5.84 -4.80 4.08
N ARG A 100 6.53 -5.45 5.01
CA ARG A 100 7.79 -6.15 4.76
C ARG A 100 7.50 -7.62 4.54
N ALA A 101 8.14 -8.22 3.54
CA ALA A 101 8.02 -9.64 3.23
C ALA A 101 9.37 -10.34 3.25
N THR A 102 9.40 -11.55 3.81
CA THR A 102 10.64 -12.32 4.00
C THR A 102 11.00 -13.20 2.81
N SER A 103 10.02 -13.54 1.97
CA SER A 103 10.18 -14.26 0.72
C SER A 103 9.14 -13.77 -0.31
N PHE A 104 9.31 -14.16 -1.57
CA PHE A 104 8.34 -13.82 -2.60
C PHE A 104 6.97 -14.47 -2.31
N GLU A 105 6.96 -15.73 -1.90
CA GLU A 105 5.74 -16.46 -1.52
C GLU A 105 5.05 -15.79 -0.34
N ASN A 106 5.81 -15.36 0.68
CA ASN A 106 5.28 -14.59 1.80
C ASN A 106 4.68 -13.25 1.33
N ALA A 107 5.31 -12.56 0.37
CA ALA A 107 4.74 -11.33 -0.21
C ALA A 107 3.40 -11.60 -0.93
N VAL A 108 3.32 -12.71 -1.67
CA VAL A 108 2.07 -13.12 -2.35
C VAL A 108 1.00 -13.51 -1.34
N ASP A 109 1.33 -14.23 -0.27
CA ASP A 109 0.38 -14.59 0.78
C ASP A 109 -0.19 -13.34 1.48
N GLN A 110 0.67 -12.36 1.76
CA GLN A 110 0.25 -11.05 2.27
C GLN A 110 -0.64 -10.30 1.26
N ALA A 111 -0.33 -10.36 -0.04
CA ALA A 111 -1.14 -9.73 -1.09
C ALA A 111 -2.51 -10.39 -1.23
N VAL A 112 -2.59 -11.71 -1.12
CA VAL A 112 -3.85 -12.47 -1.07
C VAL A 112 -4.70 -12.00 0.11
N LYS A 113 -4.10 -11.91 1.31
CA LYS A 113 -4.80 -11.42 2.50
C LYS A 113 -5.31 -9.98 2.33
N MET A 114 -4.51 -9.11 1.71
CA MET A 114 -4.94 -7.74 1.40
C MET A 114 -6.13 -7.70 0.46
N VAL A 115 -6.13 -8.55 -0.57
CA VAL A 115 -7.27 -8.69 -1.48
C VAL A 115 -8.50 -9.26 -0.76
N GLU A 116 -8.33 -10.16 0.20
CA GLU A 116 -9.43 -10.69 1.01
C GLU A 116 -10.03 -9.67 1.97
N ILE A 117 -9.26 -8.67 2.44
CA ILE A 117 -9.75 -7.58 3.31
C ILE A 117 -10.78 -6.69 2.57
N GLY A 118 -10.63 -6.47 1.26
CA GLY A 118 -11.58 -5.62 0.53
C GLY A 118 -11.37 -5.46 -0.98
N GLY A 119 -10.51 -6.27 -1.60
CA GLY A 119 -10.10 -6.13 -3.00
C GLY A 119 -10.48 -7.28 -3.93
N ILE A 120 -11.23 -8.29 -3.47
CA ILE A 120 -11.56 -9.48 -4.28
C ILE A 120 -12.20 -9.06 -5.62
N GLY A 121 -11.69 -9.63 -6.71
CA GLY A 121 -12.19 -9.38 -8.05
C GLY A 121 -11.71 -8.08 -8.69
N HIS A 122 -10.95 -7.22 -7.99
CA HIS A 122 -10.59 -5.90 -8.50
C HIS A 122 -9.26 -5.86 -9.29
N THR A 123 -8.14 -5.48 -8.65
CA THR A 123 -6.84 -5.32 -9.31
C THR A 123 -5.70 -5.64 -8.36
N SER A 124 -4.67 -6.31 -8.86
CA SER A 124 -3.38 -6.50 -8.19
C SER A 124 -2.23 -6.13 -9.12
N GLY A 125 -1.07 -5.81 -8.55
CA GLY A 125 0.13 -5.43 -9.29
C GLY A 125 1.37 -6.14 -8.77
N LEU A 126 2.26 -6.53 -9.68
CA LEU A 126 3.57 -7.10 -9.38
C LEU A 126 4.65 -6.33 -10.14
N TYR A 127 5.67 -5.87 -9.42
CA TYR A 127 6.88 -5.31 -10.00
C TYR A 127 8.01 -6.34 -9.90
N THR A 128 8.54 -6.78 -11.04
CA THR A 128 9.56 -7.83 -11.12
C THR A 128 10.33 -7.75 -12.44
N ASN A 129 11.56 -8.27 -12.49
CA ASN A 129 12.25 -8.45 -13.78
C ASN A 129 11.52 -9.52 -14.61
N GLN A 130 10.89 -9.10 -15.72
CA GLN A 130 10.06 -9.98 -16.56
C GLN A 130 10.85 -11.02 -17.34
N ASP A 131 12.10 -10.70 -17.70
CA ASP A 131 12.93 -11.60 -18.50
C ASP A 131 13.46 -12.77 -17.68
N VAL A 132 13.57 -12.58 -16.35
CA VAL A 132 14.17 -13.57 -15.43
C VAL A 132 13.11 -14.31 -14.60
N ASN A 133 11.99 -13.66 -14.25
CA ASN A 133 11.06 -14.16 -13.23
C ASN A 133 9.69 -14.55 -13.79
N ALA A 134 9.66 -15.24 -14.94
CA ALA A 134 8.41 -15.71 -15.55
C ALA A 134 7.63 -16.67 -14.62
N ASP A 135 8.33 -17.44 -13.81
CA ASP A 135 7.79 -18.31 -12.75
C ASP A 135 7.06 -17.50 -11.67
N ARG A 136 7.65 -16.39 -11.20
CA ARG A 136 7.01 -15.51 -10.20
C ARG A 136 5.75 -14.84 -10.76
N ILE A 137 5.80 -14.42 -12.03
CA ILE A 137 4.64 -13.83 -12.72
C ILE A 137 3.50 -14.85 -12.77
N ARG A 138 3.80 -16.10 -13.15
CA ARG A 138 2.81 -17.17 -13.18
C ARG A 138 2.26 -17.48 -11.78
N TYR A 139 3.13 -17.63 -10.79
CA TYR A 139 2.72 -17.91 -9.41
C TYR A 139 1.80 -16.81 -8.86
N PHE A 140 2.13 -15.55 -9.09
CA PHE A 140 1.27 -14.42 -8.73
C PHE A 140 -0.08 -14.49 -9.47
N GLY A 141 -0.04 -14.75 -10.78
CA GLY A 141 -1.23 -14.94 -11.61
C GLY A 141 -2.19 -16.00 -11.08
N ASP A 142 -1.66 -17.16 -10.69
CA ASP A 142 -2.44 -18.29 -10.20
C ASP A 142 -3.02 -18.07 -8.80
N LYS A 143 -2.38 -17.22 -7.97
CA LYS A 143 -2.78 -16.97 -6.57
C LYS A 143 -3.73 -15.80 -6.41
N MET A 144 -3.58 -14.75 -7.21
CA MET A 144 -4.34 -13.52 -7.03
C MET A 144 -5.78 -13.66 -7.51
N LYS A 145 -6.74 -13.53 -6.57
CA LYS A 145 -8.19 -13.51 -6.84
C LYS A 145 -8.66 -12.14 -7.32
N THR A 146 -7.98 -11.53 -8.29
CA THR A 146 -8.30 -10.21 -8.86
C THR A 146 -8.52 -10.30 -10.36
N ALA A 147 -9.51 -9.60 -10.90
CA ALA A 147 -9.82 -9.68 -12.34
C ALA A 147 -8.73 -9.07 -13.23
N ARG A 148 -7.96 -8.10 -12.72
CA ARG A 148 -6.85 -7.46 -13.43
C ARG A 148 -5.56 -7.68 -12.66
N ILE A 149 -4.57 -8.25 -13.34
CA ILE A 149 -3.23 -8.52 -12.80
C ILE A 149 -2.24 -7.74 -13.66
N LEU A 150 -1.51 -6.81 -13.05
CA LEU A 150 -0.67 -5.86 -13.76
C LEU A 150 0.81 -6.12 -13.45
N ILE A 151 1.63 -6.30 -14.47
CA ILE A 151 3.06 -6.57 -14.32
C ILE A 151 3.84 -5.33 -14.76
N ASN A 152 4.60 -4.72 -13.84
CA ASN A 152 5.41 -3.51 -14.05
C ASN A 152 4.65 -2.30 -14.62
N ILE A 153 3.37 -2.16 -14.28
CA ILE A 153 2.52 -1.05 -14.74
C ILE A 153 1.78 -0.44 -13.54
N PRO A 154 1.70 0.90 -13.45
CA PRO A 154 0.91 1.56 -12.41
C PRO A 154 -0.57 1.17 -12.51
N THR A 155 -1.17 0.78 -11.38
CA THR A 155 -2.49 0.15 -11.34
C THR A 155 -3.65 1.08 -11.68
N THR A 156 -3.46 2.39 -11.49
CA THR A 156 -4.47 3.37 -11.92
C THR A 156 -4.64 3.42 -13.41
N HIS A 157 -3.55 3.48 -14.16
CA HIS A 157 -3.60 3.51 -15.62
C HIS A 157 -3.85 2.11 -16.18
N GLY A 158 -3.06 1.11 -15.76
CA GLY A 158 -3.22 -0.26 -16.25
C GLY A 158 -4.56 -0.89 -15.90
N GLY A 159 -5.20 -0.46 -14.81
CA GLY A 159 -6.51 -0.96 -14.43
C GLY A 159 -7.62 -0.52 -15.39
N ILE A 160 -7.53 0.65 -16.00
CA ILE A 160 -8.60 1.20 -16.86
C ILE A 160 -8.42 0.91 -18.35
N GLY A 161 -7.25 0.40 -18.76
CA GLY A 161 -6.87 0.19 -20.16
C GLY A 161 -6.35 1.44 -20.84
#